data_AF-A0A8X7C221-F1
#
_entry.id   AF-A0A8X7C221-F1
#
_cell.length_a   1.000
_cell.length_b   1.000
_cell.length_c   1.000
_cell.angle_alpha   90.00
_cell.angle_beta   90.00
_cell.angle_gamma   90.00
#
_symmetry.space_group_name_H-M   'P 1'
#
loop_
_entity.id
_entity.type
_entity.pdbx_description
1 polymer ?
#
loop_
_entity_poly.entity_id
_entity_poly.type
_entity_poly.pdbx_seq_one_letter_code
_entity_poly.pdbx_strand_id
1 'polypeptide(L)'
;MDAETTTVLRGGAKAVLTRTKNFIEKDDQTFDINDTRNKLEKLDLTYVEFDKADAALPIESSEMEEFEKKYYKTNAKLQNILENLSVRTNVYNDNSDVFENVSNMKSSNFKLPKINIERFSGNYKDWPSSKGLYVSLVHDNMCLSNIQKFQYLRGLLLSEPANQFMHIPITETAYNEAWEKLLARYDKKKQINFSLIKTFMEQPSFNDTNSSNLRNIADTSNEVIRGLKSIDTKAESRDVWLIYTHFDTKG
;
A
#
# COMPACT_ATOMS: atom_id res chain seq x y z
N MET A 1 40.12 -7.94 -2.82
CA MET A 1 39.60 -7.14 -3.95
C MET A 1 40.78 -6.89 -4.86
N ASP A 2 40.70 -7.29 -6.12
CA ASP A 2 41.81 -7.07 -7.07
C ASP A 2 41.70 -5.67 -7.71
N ALA A 3 42.75 -5.25 -8.42
CA ALA A 3 42.80 -3.90 -9.00
C ALA A 3 41.78 -3.67 -10.11
N GLU A 4 41.40 -4.73 -10.80
CA GLU A 4 40.42 -4.71 -11.88
C GLU A 4 38.99 -4.55 -11.34
N THR A 5 38.62 -5.26 -10.27
CA THR A 5 37.31 -5.10 -9.62
C THR A 5 37.13 -3.73 -8.99
N THR A 6 38.19 -3.17 -8.40
CA THR A 6 38.16 -1.84 -7.77
C THR A 6 37.98 -0.71 -8.80
N THR A 7 38.62 -0.82 -9.97
CA THR A 7 38.47 0.16 -11.06
C THR A 7 37.07 0.11 -11.70
N VAL A 8 36.50 -1.10 -11.86
CA VAL A 8 35.13 -1.27 -12.36
C VAL A 8 34.09 -0.65 -11.42
N LEU A 9 34.21 -0.87 -10.10
CA LEU A 9 33.29 -0.30 -9.11
C LEU A 9 33.31 1.24 -9.10
N ARG A 10 34.49 1.86 -9.23
CA ARG A 10 34.62 3.31 -9.36
C ARG A 10 33.96 3.85 -10.61
N GLY A 11 34.17 3.17 -11.75
CA GLY A 11 33.49 3.50 -13.00
C GLY A 11 31.96 3.43 -12.86
N GLY A 12 31.47 2.41 -12.15
CA GLY A 12 30.06 2.24 -11.80
C GLY A 12 29.51 3.40 -10.97
N ALA A 13 30.19 3.78 -9.89
CA ALA A 13 29.79 4.88 -9.01
C ALA A 13 29.76 6.23 -9.76
N LYS A 14 30.80 6.54 -10.55
CA LYS A 14 30.86 7.76 -11.39
C LYS A 14 29.71 7.78 -12.42
N ALA A 15 29.33 6.63 -12.98
CA ALA A 15 28.20 6.51 -13.91
C ALA A 15 26.84 6.71 -13.23
N VAL A 16 26.63 6.16 -12.02
CA VAL A 16 25.40 6.36 -11.25
C VAL A 16 25.24 7.83 -10.87
N LEU A 17 26.29 8.47 -10.34
CA LEU A 17 26.29 9.89 -10.02
C LEU A 17 25.92 10.76 -11.22
N THR A 18 26.44 10.42 -12.41
CA THR A 18 26.13 11.15 -13.65
C THR A 18 24.68 10.96 -14.10
N ARG A 19 24.15 9.74 -14.03
CA ARG A 19 22.73 9.48 -14.35
C ARG A 19 21.78 10.18 -13.39
N THR A 20 22.12 10.21 -12.10
CA THR A 20 21.32 10.87 -11.07
C THR A 20 21.39 12.39 -11.20
N LYS A 21 22.56 12.96 -11.50
CA LYS A 21 22.70 14.38 -11.84
C LYS A 21 21.84 14.77 -13.05
N ASN A 22 21.92 14.00 -14.13
CA ASN A 22 21.14 14.26 -15.34
C ASN A 22 19.62 14.11 -15.14
N PHE A 23 19.20 13.36 -14.12
CA PHE A 23 17.78 13.27 -13.74
C PHE A 23 17.29 14.55 -13.06
N ILE A 24 18.14 15.19 -12.26
CA ILE A 24 17.79 16.38 -11.48
C ILE A 24 17.87 17.67 -12.32
N GLU A 25 18.75 17.70 -13.32
CA GLU A 25 19.03 18.89 -14.14
C GLU A 25 18.14 19.00 -15.40
N LYS A 26 17.11 18.16 -15.54
CA LYS A 26 16.12 18.30 -16.61
C LYS A 26 15.03 19.28 -16.18
N ASP A 27 14.99 20.44 -16.84
CA ASP A 27 14.10 21.57 -16.49
C ASP A 27 12.59 21.28 -16.63
N ASP A 28 12.19 20.24 -17.38
CA ASP A 28 10.76 19.89 -17.64
C ASP A 28 10.26 18.64 -16.88
N GLN A 29 10.99 18.18 -15.86
CA GLN A 29 10.65 16.91 -15.21
C GLN A 29 9.78 17.09 -13.96
N THR A 30 8.56 16.52 -13.99
CA THR A 30 7.79 16.28 -12.77
C THR A 30 8.49 15.20 -11.95
N PHE A 31 8.99 15.57 -10.78
CA PHE A 31 9.66 14.62 -9.88
C PHE A 31 8.64 13.80 -9.11
N ASP A 32 8.75 12.48 -9.20
CA ASP A 32 8.00 11.55 -8.35
C ASP A 32 8.74 11.36 -7.02
N ILE A 33 8.02 11.41 -5.90
CA ILE A 33 8.58 11.30 -4.55
C ILE A 33 9.35 9.98 -4.39
N ASN A 34 8.83 8.88 -4.93
CA ASN A 34 9.41 7.55 -4.74
C ASN A 34 10.59 7.31 -5.68
N ASP A 35 10.51 7.74 -6.94
CA ASP A 35 11.64 7.68 -7.87
C ASP A 35 12.81 8.55 -7.38
N THR A 36 12.52 9.73 -6.84
CA THR A 36 13.53 10.63 -6.25
C THR A 36 14.17 9.99 -5.01
N ARG A 37 13.38 9.34 -4.14
CA ARG A 37 13.90 8.61 -2.97
C ARG A 37 14.76 7.41 -3.35
N ASN A 38 14.31 6.58 -4.30
CA ASN A 38 15.08 5.42 -4.75
C ASN A 38 16.41 5.82 -5.38
N LYS A 39 16.44 6.97 -6.08
CA LYS A 39 17.68 7.52 -6.63
C LYS A 39 18.60 8.07 -5.55
N LEU A 40 18.06 8.63 -4.47
CA LEU A 40 18.83 9.07 -3.30
C LEU A 40 19.49 7.87 -2.61
N GLU A 41 18.72 6.82 -2.29
CA GLU A 41 19.24 5.60 -1.67
C GLU A 41 20.33 4.94 -2.53
N LYS A 42 20.09 4.84 -3.84
CA LYS A 42 21.09 4.29 -4.76
C LYS A 42 22.35 5.15 -4.83
N LEU A 43 22.21 6.47 -4.71
CA LEU A 43 23.34 7.40 -4.68
C LEU A 43 24.18 7.22 -3.40
N ASP A 44 23.52 7.10 -2.24
CA ASP A 44 24.17 6.87 -0.94
C ASP A 44 24.92 5.54 -0.91
N LEU A 45 24.30 4.47 -1.40
CA LEU A 45 24.96 3.15 -1.53
C LEU A 45 26.20 3.22 -2.41
N THR A 46 26.14 3.93 -3.55
CA THR A 46 27.31 4.09 -4.41
C THR A 46 28.44 4.90 -3.78
N TYR A 47 28.14 5.83 -2.88
CA TYR A 47 29.16 6.55 -2.13
C TYR A 47 29.91 5.61 -1.18
N VAL A 48 29.18 4.74 -0.46
CA VAL A 48 29.77 3.72 0.41
C VAL A 48 30.64 2.73 -0.38
N GLU A 49 30.19 2.33 -1.57
CA GLU A 49 30.98 1.45 -2.46
C GLU A 49 32.23 2.16 -2.98
N PHE A 50 32.14 3.46 -3.29
CA PHE A 50 33.26 4.25 -3.76
C PHE A 50 34.32 4.45 -2.67
N ASP A 51 33.90 4.77 -1.45
CA ASP A 51 34.77 4.95 -0.27
C ASP A 51 35.51 3.64 0.08
N LYS A 52 34.80 2.50 0.04
CA LYS A 52 35.42 1.18 0.19
C LYS A 52 36.42 0.87 -0.92
N ALA A 53 36.11 1.25 -2.15
CA ALA A 53 37.01 1.09 -3.28
C ALA A 53 38.26 1.96 -3.09
N ASP A 54 38.12 3.20 -2.64
CA ASP A 54 39.25 4.11 -2.33
C ASP A 54 40.16 3.55 -1.24
N ALA A 55 39.58 3.09 -0.12
CA ALA A 55 40.32 2.44 0.96
C ALA A 55 41.11 1.20 0.49
N ALA A 56 40.63 0.48 -0.52
CA ALA A 56 41.30 -0.69 -1.08
C ALA A 56 42.45 -0.36 -2.04
N LEU A 57 42.36 0.73 -2.81
CA LEU A 57 43.38 1.17 -3.78
C LEU A 57 43.44 2.70 -3.90
N PRO A 58 44.05 3.43 -2.97
CA PRO A 58 43.94 4.88 -2.87
C PRO A 58 44.13 5.60 -4.21
N ILE A 59 43.18 6.47 -4.56
CA ILE A 59 43.28 7.34 -5.74
C ILE A 59 44.01 8.63 -5.35
N GLU A 60 44.47 9.39 -6.34
CA GLU A 60 44.85 10.78 -6.13
C GLU A 60 43.75 11.57 -5.42
N SER A 61 44.13 12.30 -4.37
CA SER A 61 43.24 13.12 -3.54
C SER A 61 42.35 14.06 -4.35
N SER A 62 42.83 14.54 -5.51
CA SER A 62 42.08 15.41 -6.41
C SER A 62 40.86 14.74 -7.02
N GLU A 63 40.95 13.45 -7.39
CA GLU A 63 39.81 12.72 -7.99
C GLU A 63 38.74 12.39 -6.94
N MET A 64 39.17 12.09 -5.71
CA MET A 64 38.28 11.85 -4.58
C MET A 64 37.49 13.12 -4.26
N GLU A 65 38.17 14.25 -4.14
CA GLU A 65 37.56 15.54 -3.81
C GLU A 65 36.54 16.00 -4.87
N GLU A 66 36.83 15.78 -6.16
CA GLU A 66 35.87 16.03 -7.24
C GLU A 66 34.62 15.15 -7.16
N PHE A 67 34.79 13.88 -6.82
CA PHE A 67 33.68 12.94 -6.67
C PHE A 67 32.79 13.32 -5.47
N GLU A 68 33.38 13.55 -4.30
CA GLU A 68 32.67 13.95 -3.09
C GLU A 68 31.87 15.24 -3.31
N LYS A 69 32.52 16.27 -3.87
CA LYS A 69 31.87 17.55 -4.17
C LYS A 69 30.66 17.37 -5.09
N LYS A 70 30.77 16.52 -6.11
CA LYS A 70 29.68 16.25 -7.04
C LYS A 70 28.58 15.39 -6.40
N TYR A 71 28.95 14.44 -5.54
CA TYR A 71 28.02 13.64 -4.74
C TYR A 71 27.18 14.53 -3.80
N TYR A 72 27.82 15.30 -2.91
CA TYR A 72 27.11 16.13 -1.93
C TYR A 72 26.20 17.15 -2.60
N LYS A 73 26.64 17.76 -3.70
CA LYS A 73 25.80 18.68 -4.48
C LYS A 73 24.57 17.99 -5.07
N THR A 74 24.71 16.76 -5.57
CA THR A 74 23.62 16.00 -6.16
C THR A 74 22.65 15.50 -5.07
N ASN A 75 23.18 15.04 -3.94
CA ASN A 75 22.43 14.59 -2.79
C ASN A 75 21.57 15.72 -2.19
N ALA A 76 22.17 16.89 -1.92
CA ALA A 76 21.44 18.05 -1.39
C ALA A 76 20.28 18.49 -2.29
N LYS A 77 20.46 18.45 -3.62
CA LYS A 77 19.36 18.75 -4.57
C LYS A 77 18.22 17.73 -4.50
N LEU A 78 18.52 16.42 -4.40
CA LEU A 78 17.49 15.38 -4.26
C LEU A 78 16.70 15.54 -2.96
N GLN A 79 17.39 15.81 -1.85
CA GLN A 79 16.74 16.04 -0.56
C GLN A 79 15.81 17.25 -0.62
N ASN A 80 16.25 18.36 -1.23
CA ASN A 80 15.42 19.56 -1.41
C ASN A 80 14.20 19.29 -2.29
N ILE A 81 14.34 18.52 -3.38
CA ILE A 81 13.21 18.08 -4.20
C ILE A 81 12.22 17.25 -3.38
N LEU A 82 12.69 16.30 -2.58
CA LEU A 82 11.83 15.47 -1.72
C LEU A 82 11.08 16.30 -0.67
N GLU A 83 11.74 17.30 -0.10
CA GLU A 83 11.14 18.22 0.87
C GLU A 83 10.06 19.10 0.21
N ASN A 84 10.35 19.67 -0.96
CA ASN A 84 9.36 20.45 -1.71
C ASN A 84 8.15 19.62 -2.16
N LEU A 85 8.37 18.37 -2.56
CA LEU A 85 7.30 17.46 -2.93
C LEU A 85 6.45 17.07 -1.72
N SER A 86 7.05 16.88 -0.53
CA SER A 86 6.32 16.53 0.69
C SER A 86 5.46 17.69 1.22
N VAL A 87 5.95 18.93 1.08
CA VAL A 87 5.19 20.15 1.42
C VAL A 87 3.99 20.34 0.48
N ARG A 88 4.14 20.00 -0.82
CA ARG A 88 3.05 20.12 -1.81
C ARG A 88 1.88 19.18 -1.53
N THR A 89 2.14 18.02 -0.93
CA THR A 89 1.10 17.06 -0.50
C THR A 89 0.28 17.55 0.70
N ASN A 90 0.83 18.44 1.54
CA ASN A 90 0.12 18.98 2.71
C ASN A 90 -0.84 20.13 2.39
N VAL A 91 -0.69 20.78 1.22
CA VAL A 91 -1.55 21.90 0.80
C VAL A 91 -2.81 21.42 0.05
N TYR A 92 -2.81 20.20 -0.49
CA TYR A 92 -3.93 19.59 -1.22
C TYR A 92 -4.92 18.80 -0.33
N ASN A 93 -5.03 19.18 0.95
CA ASN A 93 -5.98 18.57 1.88
C ASN A 93 -7.37 19.26 1.90
N ASP A 94 -7.68 20.07 0.89
CA ASP A 94 -9.01 20.61 0.70
C ASP A 94 -9.46 20.42 -0.75
N ASN A 95 -10.57 19.71 -0.90
CA ASN A 95 -11.29 19.35 -2.13
C ASN A 95 -10.78 18.09 -2.88
N SER A 96 -11.62 17.05 -2.76
CA SER A 96 -11.99 16.02 -3.76
C SER A 96 -11.09 15.80 -4.99
N ASP A 97 -10.83 14.52 -5.27
CA ASP A 97 -10.11 13.94 -6.43
C ASP A 97 -8.63 13.58 -6.24
N VAL A 98 -8.34 12.70 -5.28
CA VAL A 98 -7.03 12.01 -5.21
C VAL A 98 -7.22 10.50 -5.12
N PHE A 99 -7.49 9.88 -6.26
CA PHE A 99 -7.22 8.45 -6.50
C PHE A 99 -6.63 8.21 -7.90
N GLU A 100 -5.95 9.23 -8.44
CA GLU A 100 -5.02 9.06 -9.55
C GLU A 100 -3.59 9.10 -9.01
N ASN A 101 -2.71 8.29 -9.59
CA ASN A 101 -1.27 8.20 -9.32
C ASN A 101 -0.77 7.10 -8.39
N VAL A 102 -1.36 5.91 -8.47
CA VAL A 102 -0.63 4.67 -8.13
C VAL A 102 -0.83 3.63 -9.22
N SER A 103 -0.13 3.80 -10.34
CA SER A 103 0.13 2.72 -11.28
C SER A 103 1.29 3.12 -12.18
N ASN A 104 2.51 2.98 -11.66
CA ASN A 104 3.71 2.84 -12.47
C ASN A 104 4.82 2.15 -11.67
N MET A 105 4.64 0.84 -11.41
CA MET A 105 5.76 -0.08 -11.22
C MET A 105 5.95 -0.91 -12.50
N LYS A 106 7.22 -1.10 -12.86
CA LYS A 106 7.73 -1.40 -14.20
C LYS A 106 7.54 -2.86 -14.64
N SER A 107 7.66 -3.10 -15.95
CA SER A 107 7.94 -4.38 -16.64
C SER A 107 6.82 -5.44 -16.70
N SER A 108 5.89 -5.26 -17.62
CA SER A 108 5.44 -6.25 -18.63
C SER A 108 4.44 -5.57 -19.56
N ASN A 109 4.52 -5.80 -20.87
CA ASN A 109 3.60 -5.19 -21.87
C ASN A 109 2.19 -5.83 -21.84
N PHE A 110 1.68 -6.13 -20.64
CA PHE A 110 0.31 -6.57 -20.42
C PHE A 110 -0.31 -5.64 -19.36
N LYS A 111 -0.99 -4.58 -19.80
CA LYS A 111 -1.73 -3.70 -18.91
C LYS A 111 -3.00 -4.43 -18.47
N LEU A 112 -2.91 -5.16 -17.37
CA LEU A 112 -4.09 -5.60 -16.62
C LEU A 112 -4.92 -4.36 -16.23
N PRO A 113 -6.27 -4.44 -16.25
CA PRO A 113 -7.11 -3.37 -15.72
C PRO A 113 -6.67 -3.01 -14.31
N LYS A 114 -6.60 -1.70 -14.00
CA LYS A 114 -6.19 -1.21 -12.68
C LYS A 114 -7.10 -1.81 -11.61
N ILE A 115 -6.54 -2.56 -10.67
CA ILE A 115 -7.29 -3.14 -9.54
C ILE A 115 -7.68 -1.99 -8.62
N ASN A 116 -8.94 -1.59 -8.65
CA ASN A 116 -9.48 -0.62 -7.70
C ASN A 116 -9.67 -1.36 -6.38
N ILE A 117 -8.95 -0.95 -5.33
CA ILE A 117 -9.17 -1.56 -4.01
C ILE A 117 -10.51 -1.03 -3.51
N GLU A 118 -11.49 -1.92 -3.38
CA GLU A 118 -12.80 -1.55 -2.86
C GLU A 118 -12.65 -0.94 -1.47
N ARG A 119 -13.21 0.26 -1.30
CA ARG A 119 -13.11 0.99 -0.04
C ARG A 119 -13.95 0.29 1.03
N PHE A 120 -13.35 0.09 2.20
CA PHE A 120 -13.97 -0.61 3.32
C PHE A 120 -14.77 0.35 4.21
N SER A 121 -16.10 0.22 4.19
CA SER A 121 -17.03 1.05 4.96
C SER A 121 -17.23 0.61 6.42
N GLY A 122 -16.66 -0.53 6.83
CA GLY A 122 -16.87 -1.12 8.14
C GLY A 122 -17.86 -2.28 8.16
N ASN A 123 -18.39 -2.67 7.00
CA ASN A 123 -19.30 -3.81 6.91
C ASN A 123 -18.55 -5.14 7.06
N TYR A 124 -18.90 -5.90 8.10
CA TYR A 124 -18.21 -7.15 8.44
C TYR A 124 -18.22 -8.18 7.30
N LYS A 125 -19.27 -8.27 6.47
CA LYS A 125 -19.30 -9.22 5.35
C LYS A 125 -18.24 -8.94 4.28
N ASP A 126 -17.85 -7.67 4.12
CA ASP A 126 -16.92 -7.21 3.07
C ASP A 126 -15.46 -7.24 3.56
N TRP A 127 -15.25 -7.44 4.87
CA TRP A 127 -13.93 -7.43 5.50
C TRP A 127 -12.97 -8.49 4.95
N PRO A 128 -13.35 -9.78 4.77
CA PRO A 128 -12.42 -10.80 4.27
C PRO A 128 -11.82 -10.44 2.90
N SER A 129 -12.65 -9.97 1.97
CA SER A 129 -12.23 -9.53 0.64
C SER A 129 -11.32 -8.29 0.73
N SER A 130 -11.73 -7.30 1.51
CA SER A 130 -10.96 -6.06 1.72
C SER A 130 -9.58 -6.33 2.32
N LYS A 131 -9.53 -7.18 3.35
CA LYS A 131 -8.28 -7.62 4.01
C LYS A 131 -7.39 -8.38 3.03
N GLY A 132 -7.92 -9.34 2.29
CA GLY A 132 -7.14 -10.13 1.33
C GLY A 132 -6.50 -9.28 0.23
N LEU A 133 -7.26 -8.32 -0.32
CA LEU A 133 -6.76 -7.38 -1.31
C LEU A 133 -5.69 -6.45 -0.71
N TYR A 134 -5.93 -5.86 0.45
CA TYR A 134 -4.96 -4.98 1.09
C TYR A 134 -3.67 -5.72 1.46
N VAL A 135 -3.77 -6.94 1.99
CA VAL A 135 -2.61 -7.73 2.39
C VAL A 135 -1.73 -8.05 1.18
N SER A 136 -2.34 -8.55 0.11
CA SER A 136 -1.63 -8.95 -1.11
C SER A 136 -1.00 -7.78 -1.88
N LEU A 137 -1.63 -6.60 -1.86
CA LEU A 137 -1.16 -5.44 -2.63
C LEU A 137 -0.24 -4.51 -1.83
N VAL A 138 -0.47 -4.39 -0.52
CA VAL A 138 0.12 -3.33 0.32
C VAL A 138 0.87 -3.90 1.52
N HIS A 139 0.24 -4.73 2.36
CA HIS A 139 0.86 -5.19 3.62
C HIS A 139 2.13 -6.02 3.38
N ASP A 140 2.04 -7.02 2.48
CA ASP A 140 3.13 -7.95 2.19
C ASP A 140 4.15 -7.36 1.19
N ASN A 141 3.86 -6.18 0.64
CA ASN A 141 4.75 -5.50 -0.28
C ASN A 141 5.95 -4.91 0.48
N MET A 142 7.12 -5.53 0.29
CA MET A 142 8.39 -5.11 0.89
C MET A 142 8.93 -3.79 0.31
N CYS A 143 8.44 -3.35 -0.84
CA CYS A 143 8.84 -2.08 -1.45
C CYS A 143 8.13 -0.85 -0.85
N LEU A 144 7.16 -1.05 0.05
CA LEU A 144 6.42 0.02 0.72
C LEU A 144 6.91 0.20 2.16
N SER A 145 7.17 1.45 2.56
CA SER A 145 7.46 1.77 3.97
C SER A 145 6.19 1.71 4.83
N ASN A 146 6.34 1.63 6.15
CA ASN A 146 5.18 1.60 7.04
C ASN A 146 4.33 2.88 6.93
N ILE A 147 4.98 4.03 6.71
CA ILE A 147 4.30 5.30 6.43
C ILE A 147 3.43 5.20 5.17
N GLN A 148 3.98 4.66 4.08
CA GLN A 148 3.22 4.49 2.83
C GLN A 148 2.07 3.50 3.01
N LYS A 149 2.32 2.36 3.64
CA LYS A 149 1.28 1.39 3.98
C LYS A 149 0.17 2.06 4.80
N PHE A 150 0.51 2.90 5.77
CA PHE A 150 -0.48 3.60 6.56
C PHE A 150 -1.31 4.62 5.76
N GLN A 151 -0.70 5.32 4.79
CA GLN A 151 -1.43 6.19 3.87
C GLN A 151 -2.43 5.40 3.02
N TYR A 152 -2.01 4.25 2.46
CA TYR A 152 -2.91 3.35 1.74
C TYR A 152 -4.03 2.81 2.63
N LEU A 153 -3.71 2.43 3.87
CA LEU A 153 -4.70 1.97 4.84
C LEU A 153 -5.76 3.04 5.08
N ARG A 154 -5.35 4.31 5.29
CA ARG A 154 -6.32 5.41 5.47
C ARG A 154 -7.18 5.65 4.22
N GLY A 155 -6.62 5.52 3.02
CA GLY A 155 -7.37 5.66 1.77
C GLY A 155 -8.35 4.52 1.50
N LEU A 156 -8.10 3.33 2.07
CA LEU A 156 -8.98 2.18 2.00
C LEU A 156 -10.22 2.35 2.89
N LEU A 157 -10.06 2.97 4.06
CA LEU A 157 -11.11 3.06 5.07
C LEU A 157 -12.11 4.17 4.75
N LEU A 158 -13.40 3.88 4.96
CA LEU A 158 -14.50 4.84 4.88
C LEU A 158 -15.26 4.93 6.20
N SER A 159 -16.07 5.98 6.32
CA SER A 159 -17.08 6.13 7.38
C SER A 159 -16.53 5.87 8.79
N GLU A 160 -17.11 4.90 9.49
CA GLU A 160 -16.84 4.57 10.89
C GLU A 160 -15.38 4.11 11.13
N PRO A 161 -14.82 3.17 10.33
CA PRO A 161 -13.39 2.88 10.36
C PRO A 161 -12.54 4.13 10.11
N ALA A 162 -12.81 4.92 9.06
CA ALA A 162 -11.97 6.06 8.72
C ALA A 162 -11.84 7.05 9.89
N ASN A 163 -12.96 7.40 10.55
CA ASN A 163 -12.98 8.31 11.69
C ASN A 163 -12.11 7.83 12.87
N GLN A 164 -12.02 6.51 13.06
CA GLN A 164 -11.21 5.92 14.12
C GLN A 164 -9.70 5.97 13.84
N PHE A 165 -9.28 6.04 12.59
CA PHE A 165 -7.86 6.08 12.24
C PHE A 165 -7.40 7.46 11.75
N MET A 166 -8.32 8.38 11.50
CA MET A 166 -8.02 9.72 10.98
C MET A 166 -7.18 10.56 11.95
N HIS A 167 -7.38 10.38 13.26
CA HIS A 167 -6.72 11.14 14.32
C HIS A 167 -5.36 10.57 14.74
N ILE A 168 -4.98 9.39 14.23
CA ILE A 168 -3.68 8.79 14.53
C ILE A 168 -2.64 9.46 13.62
N PRO A 169 -1.55 10.03 14.18
CA PRO A 169 -0.49 10.63 13.38
C PRO A 169 0.20 9.55 12.53
N ILE A 170 0.45 9.87 11.26
CA ILE A 170 1.10 8.94 10.32
C ILE A 170 2.60 8.89 10.68
N THR A 171 3.00 7.87 11.42
CA THR A 171 4.40 7.61 11.79
C THR A 171 4.79 6.17 11.47
N GLU A 172 6.10 5.91 11.35
CA GLU A 172 6.65 4.58 11.04
C GLU A 172 6.22 3.50 12.05
N THR A 173 6.01 3.89 13.31
CA THR A 173 5.59 3.02 14.41
C THR A 173 4.07 2.87 14.51
N ALA A 174 3.30 3.90 14.14
CA ALA A 174 1.85 3.91 14.27
C ALA A 174 1.14 2.97 13.29
N TYR A 175 1.76 2.65 12.15
CA TYR A 175 1.16 1.73 11.16
C TYR A 175 0.80 0.38 11.76
N ASN A 176 1.77 -0.28 12.43
CA ASN A 176 1.57 -1.61 12.97
C ASN A 176 0.46 -1.60 14.03
N GLU A 177 0.43 -0.57 14.90
CA GLU A 177 -0.61 -0.41 15.89
C GLU A 177 -1.99 -0.19 15.26
N ALA A 178 -2.07 0.63 14.21
CA ALA A 178 -3.31 0.88 13.47
C ALA A 178 -3.82 -0.38 12.78
N TRP A 179 -2.92 -1.14 12.14
CA TRP A 179 -3.27 -2.40 11.48
C TRP A 179 -3.79 -3.43 12.49
N GLU A 180 -3.07 -3.64 13.60
CA GLU A 180 -3.50 -4.55 14.67
C GLU A 180 -4.84 -4.14 15.29
N LYS A 181 -5.06 -2.83 15.51
CA LYS A 181 -6.36 -2.32 15.97
C LYS A 181 -7.49 -2.61 14.99
N LEU A 182 -7.23 -2.49 13.69
CA LEU A 182 -8.20 -2.78 12.65
C LEU A 182 -8.54 -4.28 12.60
N LEU A 183 -7.52 -5.15 12.67
CA LEU A 183 -7.70 -6.60 12.78
C LEU A 183 -8.52 -6.96 14.03
N ALA A 184 -8.13 -6.44 15.21
CA ALA A 184 -8.81 -6.70 16.47
C ALA A 184 -10.30 -6.30 16.44
N ARG A 185 -10.66 -5.32 15.61
CA ARG A 185 -12.03 -4.84 15.47
C ARG A 185 -12.86 -5.62 14.46
N TYR A 186 -12.34 -5.81 13.24
CA TYR A 186 -13.10 -6.33 12.10
C TYR A 186 -12.82 -7.81 11.76
N ASP A 187 -11.67 -8.35 12.18
CA ASP A 187 -11.27 -9.75 11.93
C ASP A 187 -11.94 -10.73 12.91
N LYS A 188 -13.24 -10.55 13.13
CA LYS A 188 -14.06 -11.32 14.06
C LYS A 188 -14.97 -12.28 13.32
N LYS A 189 -14.54 -13.54 13.18
CA LYS A 189 -15.31 -14.60 12.49
C LYS A 189 -16.80 -14.63 12.85
N LYS A 190 -17.15 -14.49 14.13
CA LYS A 190 -18.55 -14.47 14.60
C LYS A 190 -19.35 -13.30 14.01
N GLN A 191 -18.77 -12.09 14.02
CA GLN A 191 -19.42 -10.88 13.49
C GLN A 191 -19.55 -10.94 11.97
N ILE A 192 -18.55 -11.49 11.28
CA ILE A 192 -18.59 -11.71 9.84
C ILE A 192 -19.71 -12.70 9.49
N ASN A 193 -19.80 -13.84 10.20
CA ASN A 193 -20.88 -14.81 10.02
C ASN A 193 -22.26 -14.20 10.30
N PHE A 194 -22.40 -13.42 11.37
CA PHE A 194 -23.65 -12.74 11.69
C PHE A 194 -24.07 -11.75 10.60
N SER A 195 -23.13 -10.97 10.07
CA SER A 195 -23.40 -10.01 8.98
C SER A 195 -23.82 -10.71 7.68
N LEU A 196 -23.21 -11.87 7.37
CA LEU A 196 -23.61 -12.71 6.24
C LEU A 196 -25.02 -13.30 6.42
N ILE A 197 -25.32 -13.86 7.60
CA ILE A 197 -26.65 -14.41 7.90
C ILE A 197 -27.70 -13.31 7.90
N LYS A 198 -27.41 -12.14 8.47
CA LYS A 198 -28.28 -10.97 8.41
C LYS A 198 -28.62 -10.59 6.96
N THR A 199 -27.62 -10.59 6.07
CA THR A 199 -27.81 -10.33 4.64
C THR A 199 -28.78 -11.33 4.01
N PHE A 200 -28.77 -12.60 4.44
CA PHE A 200 -29.72 -13.61 3.99
C PHE A 200 -31.13 -13.38 4.57
N MET A 201 -31.24 -13.05 5.85
CA MET A 201 -32.54 -12.88 6.52
C MET A 201 -33.27 -11.61 6.08
N GLU A 202 -32.53 -10.56 5.72
CA GLU A 202 -33.06 -9.28 5.25
C GLU A 202 -33.29 -9.24 3.72
N GLN A 203 -33.18 -10.38 3.02
CA GLN A 203 -33.50 -10.45 1.60
C GLN A 203 -34.96 -10.01 1.36
N PRO A 204 -35.22 -9.17 0.34
CA PRO A 204 -36.56 -8.65 0.08
C PRO A 204 -37.55 -9.78 -0.25
N SER A 205 -38.74 -9.72 0.37
CA SER A 205 -39.87 -10.56 -0.01
C SER A 205 -40.55 -9.98 -1.26
N PHE A 206 -40.71 -10.80 -2.29
CA PHE A 206 -41.39 -10.40 -3.51
C PHE A 206 -42.78 -11.02 -3.55
N ASN A 207 -43.80 -10.18 -3.72
CA ASN A 207 -45.17 -10.64 -3.93
C ASN A 207 -45.41 -11.12 -5.38
N ASP A 208 -44.58 -10.64 -6.31
CA ASP A 208 -44.63 -11.02 -7.72
C ASP A 208 -43.50 -11.98 -8.08
N THR A 209 -43.86 -13.12 -8.67
CA THR A 209 -42.96 -14.20 -9.13
C THR A 209 -42.26 -13.84 -10.44
N ASN A 210 -41.63 -12.67 -10.50
CA ASN A 210 -40.75 -12.34 -11.61
C ASN A 210 -39.47 -13.18 -11.52
N SER A 211 -39.11 -13.83 -12.62
CA SER A 211 -37.89 -14.66 -12.76
C SER A 211 -36.61 -13.94 -12.33
N SER A 212 -36.50 -12.63 -12.56
CA SER A 212 -35.35 -11.82 -12.12
C SER A 212 -35.22 -11.74 -10.60
N ASN A 213 -36.35 -11.64 -9.89
CA ASN A 213 -36.38 -11.55 -8.43
C ASN A 213 -35.98 -12.88 -7.79
N LEU A 214 -36.48 -14.00 -8.32
CA LEU A 214 -36.10 -15.35 -7.88
C LEU A 214 -34.61 -15.60 -8.09
N ARG A 215 -34.06 -15.15 -9.22
CA ARG A 215 -32.63 -15.28 -9.51
C ARG A 215 -31.78 -14.46 -8.54
N ASN A 216 -32.16 -13.21 -8.26
CA ASN A 216 -31.48 -12.37 -7.29
C ASN A 216 -31.50 -12.99 -5.89
N ILE A 217 -32.63 -13.57 -5.46
CA ILE A 217 -32.70 -14.29 -4.17
C ILE A 217 -31.69 -15.43 -4.15
N ALA A 218 -31.74 -16.30 -5.17
CA ALA A 218 -30.86 -17.45 -5.25
C ALA A 218 -29.38 -17.05 -5.29
N ASP A 219 -29.03 -16.01 -6.04
CA ASP A 219 -27.66 -15.52 -6.17
C ASP A 219 -27.14 -14.99 -4.82
N THR A 220 -27.91 -14.13 -4.13
CA THR A 220 -27.53 -13.63 -2.80
C THR A 220 -27.47 -14.75 -1.76
N SER A 221 -28.41 -15.70 -1.77
CA SER A 221 -28.37 -16.85 -0.86
C SER A 221 -27.14 -17.72 -1.08
N ASN A 222 -26.78 -17.98 -2.34
CA ASN A 222 -25.58 -18.72 -2.70
C ASN A 222 -24.31 -17.98 -2.30
N GLU A 223 -24.27 -16.66 -2.47
CA GLU A 223 -23.15 -15.81 -2.05
C GLU A 223 -22.94 -15.90 -0.54
N VAL A 224 -24.01 -15.79 0.27
CA VAL A 224 -23.94 -15.94 1.73
C VAL A 224 -23.40 -17.32 2.13
N ILE A 225 -23.92 -18.40 1.54
CA ILE A 225 -23.46 -19.77 1.84
C ILE A 225 -21.98 -19.94 1.47
N ARG A 226 -21.54 -19.43 0.32
CA ARG A 226 -20.13 -19.46 -0.09
C ARG A 226 -19.26 -18.64 0.84
N GLY A 227 -19.71 -17.46 1.26
CA GLY A 227 -19.04 -16.61 2.24
C GLY A 227 -18.83 -17.33 3.57
N LEU A 228 -19.88 -17.94 4.11
CA LEU A 228 -19.82 -18.74 5.34
C LEU A 228 -18.80 -19.88 5.22
N LYS A 229 -18.83 -20.64 4.11
CA LYS A 229 -17.85 -21.71 3.83
C LYS A 229 -16.41 -21.23 3.84
N SER A 230 -16.15 -20.05 3.30
CA SER A 230 -14.81 -19.50 3.19
C SER A 230 -14.19 -19.15 4.55
N ILE A 231 -15.02 -18.82 5.54
CA ILE A 231 -14.59 -18.38 6.88
C ILE A 231 -14.36 -19.57 7.81
N ASP A 232 -15.28 -20.53 7.78
CA ASP A 232 -15.17 -21.77 8.54
C ASP A 232 -15.98 -22.87 7.83
N THR A 233 -15.34 -24.01 7.58
CA THR A 233 -15.99 -25.23 7.09
C THR A 233 -17.17 -25.69 7.93
N LYS A 234 -17.24 -25.30 9.22
CA LYS A 234 -18.36 -25.59 10.13
C LYS A 234 -19.46 -24.52 10.12
N ALA A 235 -19.32 -23.45 9.34
CA ALA A 235 -20.28 -22.34 9.31
C ALA A 235 -21.63 -22.69 8.65
N GLU A 236 -21.72 -23.81 7.92
CA GLU A 236 -23.00 -24.38 7.47
C GLU A 236 -23.76 -25.12 8.58
N SER A 237 -23.13 -25.33 9.75
CA SER A 237 -23.81 -26.01 10.84
C SER A 237 -25.02 -25.21 11.30
N ARG A 238 -26.08 -25.95 11.65
CA ARG A 238 -27.31 -25.43 12.23
C ARG A 238 -27.05 -24.43 13.36
N ASP A 239 -25.98 -24.66 14.11
CA ASP A 239 -25.65 -23.89 15.31
C ASP A 239 -25.37 -22.41 15.00
N VAL A 240 -24.71 -22.07 13.88
CA VAL A 240 -24.43 -20.65 13.57
C VAL A 240 -25.72 -19.88 13.27
N TRP A 241 -26.65 -20.51 12.53
CA TRP A 241 -27.97 -19.96 12.23
C TRP A 241 -28.87 -19.86 13.47
N LEU A 242 -28.85 -20.87 14.33
CA LEU A 242 -29.60 -20.85 15.60
C LEU A 242 -29.05 -19.79 16.57
N ILE A 243 -27.72 -19.66 16.64
CA ILE A 243 -27.08 -18.63 17.45
C ILE A 243 -27.52 -17.25 16.94
N TYR A 244 -27.45 -16.99 15.63
CA TYR A 244 -27.93 -15.71 15.07
C TYR A 244 -29.38 -15.41 15.45
N THR A 245 -30.30 -16.33 15.14
CA THR A 245 -31.75 -16.13 15.39
C THR A 245 -32.08 -15.93 16.87
N HIS A 246 -31.37 -16.58 17.80
CA HIS A 246 -31.61 -16.41 19.23
C HIS A 246 -31.11 -15.07 19.79
N PHE A 247 -30.07 -14.48 19.18
CA PHE A 247 -29.55 -13.17 19.58
C PHE A 247 -30.26 -12.00 18.89
N ASP A 248 -30.73 -12.17 17.66
CA ASP A 248 -31.44 -11.12 16.90
C ASP A 248 -32.89 -10.94 17.36
N THR A 249 -33.53 -12.01 17.87
CA THR A 249 -34.91 -11.95 18.40
C THR A 249 -35.06 -11.31 19.79
N LYS A 250 -33.94 -10.93 20.42
CA LYS A 250 -33.91 -10.26 21.74
C LYS A 250 -33.54 -8.77 21.66
N GLY A 251 -33.43 -8.22 20.45
CA GLY A 251 -33.20 -6.79 20.18
C GLY A 251 -34.49 -6.00 20.06
#